data_AF-A0A2A5M7J7-F1
#
_entry.id   AF-A0A2A5M7J7-F1
#
_cell.length_a   1.000
_cell.length_b   1.000
_cell.length_c   1.000
_cell.angle_alpha   90.00
_cell.angle_beta   90.00
_cell.angle_gamma   90.00
#
_symmetry.space_group_name_H-M   'P 1'
#
loop_
_entity.id
_entity.type
_entity.pdbx_description
1 polymer ?
#
loop_
_entity_poly.entity_id
_entity_poly.type
_entity_poly.pdbx_seq_one_letter_code
_entity_poly.pdbx_strand_id
1 'polypeptide(L)'
;MLEGIVRESIGRKAAKALKRDGYLIANIYGKGLENINAAFKVNEFIKEVRKKTTLIFDVKVGSQTLSVVVVDYQKDPVTAELKHV
;
A
#
# COMPACT_ATOMS: atom_id res chain seq x y z
N MET A 1 -12.10 5.91 0.12
CA MET A 1 -11.87 4.50 -0.21
C MET A 1 -10.53 4.47 -0.90
N LEU A 2 -9.57 3.71 -0.37
CA LEU A 2 -8.21 3.77 -0.86
C LEU A 2 -8.12 3.02 -2.20
N GLU A 3 -7.76 3.72 -3.27
CA GLU A 3 -7.55 3.11 -4.58
C GLU A 3 -6.07 2.85 -4.82
N GLY A 4 -5.77 1.65 -5.29
CA GLY A 4 -4.43 1.18 -5.58
C GLY A 4 -4.33 0.52 -6.93
N ILE A 5 -3.12 0.58 -7.49
CA ILE A 5 -2.77 -0.09 -8.75
C ILE A 5 -2.10 -1.42 -8.45
N VAL A 6 -2.49 -2.48 -9.16
CA VAL A 6 -1.75 -3.75 -9.19
C VAL A 6 -0.45 -3.51 -9.95
N ARG A 7 0.65 -4.00 -9.40
CA ARG A 7 1.97 -3.89 -10.03
C ARG A 7 2.35 -5.23 -10.65
N GLU A 8 2.46 -5.26 -11.97
CA GLU A 8 3.03 -6.41 -12.69
C GLU A 8 4.55 -6.49 -12.53
N SER A 9 5.23 -5.36 -12.31
CA SER A 9 6.70 -5.30 -12.16
C SER A 9 7.14 -5.05 -10.72
N ILE A 10 7.74 -6.07 -10.11
CA ILE A 10 8.32 -6.05 -8.75
C ILE A 10 9.76 -5.52 -8.75
N GLY A 11 10.32 -5.17 -9.92
CA GLY A 11 11.70 -4.73 -10.05
C GLY A 11 12.06 -3.49 -9.22
N ARG A 12 13.32 -3.44 -8.75
CA ARG A 12 13.87 -2.34 -7.94
C ARG A 12 13.73 -0.97 -8.61
N LYS A 13 13.85 -0.92 -9.95
CA LYS A 13 13.72 0.32 -10.75
C LYS A 13 12.28 0.84 -10.75
N ALA A 14 11.30 -0.03 -10.99
CA ALA A 14 9.89 0.32 -10.97
C ALA A 14 9.43 0.79 -9.58
N ALA A 15 9.87 0.10 -8.52
CA ALA A 15 9.56 0.49 -7.15
C ALA A 15 10.14 1.87 -6.80
N LYS A 16 11.36 2.19 -7.27
CA LYS A 16 11.97 3.52 -7.04
C LYS A 16 11.25 4.63 -7.81
N ALA A 17 10.83 4.38 -9.05
CA ALA A 17 10.07 5.34 -9.84
C ALA A 17 8.75 5.70 -9.14
N LEU A 18 7.98 4.68 -8.77
CA LEU A 18 6.71 4.86 -8.05
C LEU A 18 6.88 5.61 -6.72
N LYS A 19 7.92 5.30 -5.94
CA LYS A 19 8.22 6.04 -4.70
C LYS A 19 8.52 7.52 -4.98
N ARG A 20 9.26 7.82 -6.05
CA ARG A 20 9.54 9.20 -6.46
C ARG A 20 8.27 9.93 -6.92
N ASP A 21 7.34 9.20 -7.52
CA ASP A 21 6.04 9.73 -7.95
C ASP A 21 5.02 9.84 -6.80
N GLY A 22 5.43 9.59 -5.55
CA GLY A 22 4.58 9.73 -4.35
C GLY A 22 3.69 8.52 -4.07
N TYR A 23 4.01 7.36 -4.64
CA TYR A 23 3.34 6.10 -4.35
C TYR A 23 4.04 5.31 -3.24
N LEU A 24 3.23 4.82 -2.31
CA LEU A 24 3.57 3.83 -1.31
C LEU A 24 3.46 2.44 -1.92
N ILE A 25 4.54 1.68 -1.84
CA ILE A 25 4.51 0.28 -2.24
C ILE A 25 3.91 -0.54 -1.11
N ALA A 26 2.95 -1.38 -1.46
CA ALA A 26 2.28 -2.26 -0.51
C ALA A 26 2.25 -3.70 -1.01
N ASN A 27 2.42 -4.66 -0.12
CA ASN A 27 2.19 -6.07 -0.44
C ASN A 27 1.01 -6.60 0.37
N ILE A 28 -0.04 -7.02 -0.33
CA ILE A 28 -1.21 -7.64 0.28
C ILE A 28 -1.00 -9.15 0.23
N TYR A 29 -1.02 -9.77 1.39
CA TYR A 29 -0.91 -11.22 1.53
C TYR A 29 -1.91 -11.72 2.55
N GLY A 30 -2.36 -12.97 2.39
CA GLY A 30 -3.36 -13.57 3.26
C GLY A 30 -3.31 -15.09 3.19
N LYS A 31 -3.78 -15.75 4.24
CA LYS A 31 -3.82 -17.21 4.29
C LYS A 31 -4.81 -17.72 3.22
N GLY A 32 -4.30 -18.39 2.19
CA GLY A 32 -5.11 -18.94 1.09
C GLY A 32 -5.41 -17.94 -0.04
N LEU A 33 -4.77 -16.76 -0.04
CA LEU A 33 -4.88 -15.77 -1.11
C LEU A 33 -3.52 -15.59 -1.80
N GLU A 34 -3.54 -15.30 -3.10
CA GLU A 34 -2.33 -14.94 -3.82
C GLU A 34 -1.77 -13.61 -3.31
N ASN A 35 -0.43 -13.49 -3.30
CA ASN A 35 0.22 -12.25 -2.93
C ASN A 35 0.02 -11.20 -4.03
N ILE A 36 -0.61 -10.08 -3.68
CA ILE A 36 -0.87 -8.98 -4.60
C ILE A 36 0.10 -7.85 -4.27
N ASN A 37 0.97 -7.54 -5.22
CA ASN A 37 1.82 -6.36 -5.16
C ASN A 37 1.01 -5.14 -5.59
N ALA A 38 0.72 -4.24 -4.66
CA ALA A 38 -0.05 -3.03 -4.89
C ALA A 38 0.84 -1.78 -4.76
N ALA A 39 0.38 -0.67 -5.33
CA ALA A 39 0.86 0.65 -5.00
C ALA A 39 -0.32 1.61 -4.76
N PHE A 40 -0.18 2.41 -3.71
CA PHE A 40 -1.18 3.38 -3.27
C PHE A 40 -0.56 4.77 -3.22
N LYS A 41 -1.31 5.85 -3.36
CA LYS A 41 -0.76 7.19 -3.10
C LYS A 41 -0.53 7.37 -1.60
N VAL A 42 0.66 7.83 -1.21
CA VAL A 42 1.04 8.02 0.21
C VAL A 42 0.05 8.93 0.93
N ASN A 43 -0.33 10.04 0.31
CA ASN A 43 -1.25 11.02 0.91
C ASN A 43 -2.65 10.44 1.15
N GLU A 44 -3.15 9.61 0.24
CA GLU A 44 -4.47 8.97 0.38
C GLU A 44 -4.41 7.88 1.44
N PHE A 45 -3.37 7.05 1.41
CA PHE A 45 -3.13 6.03 2.43
C PHE A 45 -3.08 6.63 3.85
N ILE A 46 -2.31 7.70 4.05
CA ILE A 46 -2.21 8.36 5.36
C ILE A 46 -3.55 8.94 5.79
N LYS A 47 -4.33 9.54 4.88
CA LYS A 47 -5.68 10.03 5.18
C LYS A 47 -6.61 8.90 5.59
N GLU A 48 -6.62 7.80 4.84
CA GLU A 48 -7.43 6.62 5.13
C GLU A 48 -7.06 6.01 6.49
N VAL A 49 -5.76 5.84 6.76
CA VAL A 49 -5.24 5.24 7.99
C VAL A 49 -5.44 6.13 9.21
N ARG A 50 -5.44 7.45 9.05
CA ARG A 50 -5.78 8.37 10.13
C ARG A 50 -7.29 8.48 10.36
N LYS A 51 -8.09 8.32 9.32
CA LYS A 51 -9.55 8.41 9.39
C LYS A 51 -10.20 7.12 9.91
N LYS A 52 -9.60 5.96 9.64
CA LYS A 52 -10.17 4.68 10.08
C LYS A 52 -10.26 4.61 11.60
N THR A 53 -11.43 4.22 12.08
CA THR A 53 -11.69 3.96 13.50
C THR A 53 -11.49 2.47 13.83
N THR A 54 -11.50 1.62 12.80
CA THR A 54 -11.36 0.16 12.87
C THR A 54 -10.02 -0.32 12.29
N LEU A 55 -9.55 -1.48 12.75
CA LEU A 55 -8.31 -2.11 12.25
C LEU A 55 -8.39 -2.54 10.77
N ILE A 56 -9.57 -3.04 10.38
CA ILE A 56 -9.87 -3.50 9.03
C ILE A 56 -10.42 -2.32 8.22
N PHE A 57 -9.93 -2.17 6.98
CA PHE A 57 -10.40 -1.17 6.03
C PHE A 57 -10.38 -1.73 4.61
N ASP A 58 -11.28 -1.25 3.77
CA ASP A 58 -11.41 -1.71 2.40
C ASP A 58 -10.49 -0.92 1.47
N VAL A 59 -9.72 -1.65 0.68
CA VAL A 59 -8.86 -1.11 -0.37
C VAL A 59 -9.31 -1.66 -1.71
N LYS A 60 -9.39 -0.80 -2.70
CA LYS A 60 -9.70 -1.21 -4.07
C LYS A 60 -8.39 -1.31 -4.83
N VAL A 61 -8.05 -2.51 -5.30
CA VAL A 61 -6.82 -2.77 -6.04
C VAL A 61 -7.19 -3.33 -7.40
N GLY A 62 -7.01 -2.53 -8.45
CA GLY A 62 -7.51 -2.85 -9.78
C GLY A 62 -9.05 -2.99 -9.79
N SER A 63 -9.54 -4.18 -10.12
CA SER A 63 -10.98 -4.49 -10.19
C SER A 63 -11.53 -5.17 -8.93
N GLN A 64 -10.70 -5.41 -7.91
CA GLN A 64 -11.10 -6.13 -6.70
C GLN A 64 -11.10 -5.20 -5.49
N THR A 65 -12.14 -5.31 -4.67
CA THR A 65 -12.21 -4.66 -3.36
C THR A 65 -11.82 -5.68 -2.31
N LEU A 66 -10.77 -5.40 -1.55
CA LEU A 66 -10.19 -6.29 -0.55
C LEU A 66 -10.28 -5.62 0.82
N SER A 67 -10.81 -6.33 1.82
CA SER A 67 -10.74 -5.90 3.21
C SER A 67 -9.39 -6.31 3.78
N VAL A 68 -8.54 -5.33 4.11
CA VAL A 68 -7.15 -5.56 4.54
C VAL A 68 -6.87 -4.94 5.91
N VAL A 69 -5.80 -5.41 6.54
CA VAL A 69 -5.26 -4.88 7.80
C VAL A 69 -3.79 -4.53 7.58
N VAL A 70 -3.34 -3.41 8.14
CA VAL A 70 -1.91 -3.07 8.15
C VAL A 70 -1.23 -3.93 9.20
N VAL A 71 -0.39 -4.86 8.76
CA VAL A 71 0.37 -5.76 9.64
C VAL A 71 1.69 -5.12 10.06
N ASP A 72 2.44 -4.60 9.09
CA ASP A 72 3.74 -3.98 9.31
C ASP A 72 3.89 -2.74 8.42
N TYR A 73 4.77 -1.82 8.84
CA TYR A 73 5.13 -0.68 8.01
C TYR A 73 6.60 -0.31 8.20
N GLN A 74 7.28 -0.05 7.11
CA GLN A 74 8.64 0.45 7.12
C GLN A 74 8.63 1.96 6.98
N LYS A 75 9.19 2.64 7.97
CA LYS A 75 9.43 4.09 7.93
C LYS A 75 10.91 4.39 7.77
N ASP A 76 11.21 5.48 7.08
CA ASP A 76 12.55 6.04 7.10
C ASP A 76 12.88 6.61 8.49
N PRO A 77 14.03 6.27 9.09
CA PRO A 77 14.35 6.72 10.45
C PRO A 77 14.67 8.22 10.55
N VAL A 78 15.00 8.89 9.44
CA VAL A 78 15.42 10.30 9.42
C VAL A 78 14.26 11.21 9.02
N THR A 79 13.57 10.86 7.93
CA THR A 79 12.48 11.64 7.34
C THR A 79 11.10 11.23 7.86
N ALA A 80 11.01 10.11 8.58
CA ALA A 80 9.75 9.48 9.02
C ALA A 80 8.79 9.12 7.88
N GLU A 81 9.25 9.14 6.63
CA GLU A 81 8.43 8.80 5.46
C GLU A 81 8.14 7.30 5.41
N LEU A 82 6.89 6.95 5.09
CA LEU A 82 6.48 5.57 4.87
C LEU A 82 7.08 5.07 3.56
N LYS A 83 7.93 4.03 3.64
CA LYS A 83 8.65 3.45 2.50
C LYS A 83 7.99 2.19 1.96
N HIS A 84 7.37 1.39 2.83
CA HIS A 84 6.76 0.12 2.44
C HIS A 84 5.69 -0.26 3.47
N VAL A 85 4.61 -0.89 3.00
CA VAL A 85 3.52 -1.45 3.82
C VAL A 85 3.19 -2.87 3.37
#